data_AF-A0A3C0G5J8-F1
#
_entry.id   AF-A0A3C0G5J8-F1
#
_cell.length_a   1.000
_cell.length_b   1.000
_cell.length_c   1.000
_cell.angle_alpha   90.00
_cell.angle_beta   90.00
_cell.angle_gamma   90.00
#
_symmetry.space_group_name_H-M   'P 1'
#
loop_
_entity.id
_entity.type
_entity.pdbx_description
1 polymer ?
#
loop_
_entity_poly.entity_id
_entity_poly.type
_entity_poly.pdbx_seq_one_letter_code
_entity_poly.pdbx_strand_id
1 'polypeptide(L)' 'MVKWMLVMVTIVNGEPLSEKINTYDGLANCFVAKTEQEFKYDFRTMKRDWVCVRVEGHWDYSLRY' A
#
# COMPACT_ATOMS: atom_id res chain seq x y z
N MET A 1 -15.56 12.34 4.48
CA MET A 1 -15.50 11.23 3.51
C MET A 1 -14.18 10.51 3.73
N VAL A 2 -14.22 9.20 3.95
CA VAL A 2 -13.05 8.43 4.36
C VAL A 2 -12.08 8.28 3.20
N LYS A 3 -10.86 8.78 3.34
CA LYS A 3 -9.81 8.64 2.33
C LYS A 3 -8.99 7.38 2.54
N TRP A 4 -8.55 6.79 1.44
CA TRP A 4 -7.72 5.59 1.36
C TRP A 4 -6.41 5.90 0.68
N MET A 5 -5.33 5.24 1.08
CA MET A 5 -3.99 5.47 0.55
C MET A 5 -3.43 4.14 0.04
N LEU A 6 -2.90 4.17 -1.18
CA LEU A 6 -2.12 3.07 -1.72
C LEU A 6 -0.67 3.25 -1.26
N VAL A 7 -0.16 2.24 -0.58
CA VAL A 7 1.20 2.22 0.00
C VAL A 7 1.92 0.99 -0.54
N MET A 8 3.16 1.18 -0.97
CA MET A 8 4.09 0.10 -1.27
C MET A 8 4.85 -0.27 0.00
N VAL A 9 4.93 -1.54 0.34
CA VAL A 9 5.63 -2.04 1.51
C VAL A 9 6.75 -2.99 1.06
N THR A 10 7.94 -2.80 1.61
CA THR A 10 9.11 -3.65 1.35
C THR A 10 9.74 -4.03 2.68
N ILE A 11 10.11 -5.29 2.88
CA ILE A 11 10.87 -5.70 4.07
C ILE A 11 12.36 -5.65 3.74
N VAL A 12 13.10 -4.79 4.44
CA VAL A 12 14.56 -4.65 4.30
C VAL A 12 15.19 -4.97 5.65
N ASN A 13 15.97 -6.04 5.72
CA ASN A 13 16.63 -6.51 6.95
C ASN A 13 15.67 -6.75 8.13
N GLY A 14 14.45 -7.21 7.84
CA GLY A 14 13.42 -7.48 8.86
C GLY A 14 12.58 -6.25 9.23
N GLU A 15 12.96 -5.05 8.77
CA GLU A 15 12.21 -3.82 9.02
C GLU A 15 11.29 -3.49 7.84
N PRO A 16 10.00 -3.18 8.08
CA PRO A 16 9.10 -2.74 7.03
C PRO A 16 9.41 -1.29 6.64
N LEU A 17 9.72 -1.08 5.36
CA LEU A 17 9.80 0.23 4.73
C LEU A 17 8.55 0.44 3.89
N SER A 18 7.96 1.62 3.99
CA SER A 18 6.75 1.98 3.26
C SER A 18 6.95 3.22 2.41
N GLU A 19 6.37 3.23 1.22
CA GLU A 19 6.36 4.36 0.30
C GLU A 19 4.91 4.66 -0.11
N LYS A 20 4.48 5.90 0.13
CA LYS A 20 3.16 6.37 -0.30
C LYS A 20 3.14 6.54 -1.82
N ILE A 21 2.12 5.96 -2.46
CA ILE A 21 1.91 6.11 -3.90
C ILE A 21 0.88 7.19 -4.19
N ASN A 22 -0.35 7.02 -3.68
CA ASN A 22 -1.42 7.98 -3.90
C ASN A 22 -2.55 7.87 -2.87
N THR A 23 -3.48 8.83 -2.88
CA THR A 23 -4.67 8.88 -2.02
C THR A 23 -5.95 8.91 -2.87
N TYR A 24 -6.96 8.17 -2.44
CA TYR A 24 -8.22 7.93 -3.12
C TYR A 24 -9.39 8.20 -2.18
N ASP A 25 -10.51 8.69 -2.73
CA ASP A 25 -11.71 9.01 -1.97
C ASP A 25 -12.56 7.77 -1.58
N GLY A 26 -12.15 6.57 -1.99
CA GLY A 26 -12.86 5.33 -1.69
C GLY A 26 -11.98 4.10 -1.81
N LEU A 27 -12.33 3.06 -1.04
CA LEU A 27 -11.59 1.79 -0.98
C LEU A 27 -11.54 1.09 -2.34
N ALA A 28 -12.66 1.08 -3.07
CA ALA A 28 -12.75 0.48 -4.39
C ALA A 28 -11.74 1.09 -5.38
N ASN A 29 -11.60 2.43 -5.39
CA ASN A 29 -10.65 3.12 -6.24
C ASN A 29 -9.19 2.80 -5.86
N CYS A 30 -8.92 2.63 -4.57
CA CYS A 30 -7.61 2.20 -4.10
C CYS A 30 -7.29 0.76 -4.57
N PHE A 31 -8.26 -0.17 -4.49
CA PHE A 31 -8.06 -1.54 -4.97
C PHE A 31 -7.86 -1.63 -6.48
N VAL A 32 -8.63 -0.87 -7.27
CA VAL A 32 -8.41 -0.79 -8.71
C VAL A 32 -6.99 -0.32 -9.00
N ALA A 33 -6.53 0.73 -8.33
CA ALA A 33 -5.16 1.21 -8.48
C ALA A 33 -4.10 0.16 -8.04
N LYS A 34 -4.34 -0.58 -6.95
CA LYS A 34 -3.48 -1.71 -6.55
C LYS A 34 -3.37 -2.73 -7.68
N THR A 35 -4.50 -3.17 -8.25
CA THR A 35 -4.52 -4.13 -9.36
C THR A 35 -3.78 -3.60 -10.59
N GLU A 36 -3.92 -2.30 -10.91
CA GLU A 36 -3.15 -1.69 -12.00
C GLU A 36 -1.63 -1.70 -11.74
N GLN A 37 -1.19 -1.41 -10.51
CA GLN A 37 0.21 -1.59 -10.14
C GLN A 37 0.60 -3.06 -10.27
N GLU A 38 -0.31 -3.97 -9.89
CA GLU A 38 -0.02 -5.39 -9.92
C GLU A 38 0.26 -5.93 -11.34
N PHE A 39 -0.48 -5.42 -12.33
CA PHE A 39 -0.23 -5.78 -13.73
C PHE A 39 1.02 -5.13 -14.31
N LYS A 40 1.43 -3.96 -13.80
CA LYS A 40 2.63 -3.24 -14.28
C LYS A 40 3.93 -3.83 -13.76
N TYR A 41 3.91 -4.49 -12.60
CA TYR A 41 5.10 -4.91 -11.87
C TYR A 41 5.06 -6.39 -11.50
N ASP A 42 6.17 -7.12 -11.73
CA ASP A 42 6.27 -8.54 -11.33
C ASP A 42 6.63 -8.68 -9.84
N PHE A 43 5.64 -8.99 -9.00
CA PHE A 43 5.81 -9.19 -7.54
C PHE A 43 6.85 -10.22 -7.18
N ARG A 44 6.97 -11.28 -7.99
CA ARG A 44 7.84 -12.41 -7.65
C ARG A 44 9.29 -11.97 -7.58
N THR A 45 9.65 -10.95 -8.34
CA THR A 45 11.01 -10.41 -8.40
C THR A 45 11.24 -9.24 -7.44
N MET A 46 10.19 -8.47 -7.13
CA MET A 46 10.35 -7.19 -6.44
C MET A 46 10.46 -7.28 -4.92
N LYS A 47 9.99 -8.37 -4.28
CA LYS A 47 9.90 -8.49 -2.80
C LYS A 47 9.15 -7.30 -2.16
N ARG A 48 8.16 -6.74 -2.87
CA ARG A 48 7.30 -5.64 -2.41
C ARG A 48 5.85 -6.07 -2.45
N ASP A 49 5.03 -5.49 -1.59
CA ASP A 49 3.57 -5.66 -1.61
C ASP A 49 2.89 -4.28 -1.65
N TRP A 50 1.64 -4.24 -2.09
CA TRP A 50 0.81 -3.02 -2.08
C TRP A 50 -0.36 -3.18 -1.13
N VAL A 51 -0.59 -2.16 -0.32
CA VAL A 51 -1.64 -2.17 0.69
C VAL A 51 -2.49 -0.90 0.55
N CYS A 52 -3.80 -1.08 0.65
CA CYS A 52 -4.74 0.03 0.78
C CYS A 52 -5.01 0.29 2.27
N VAL A 53 -4.53 1.43 2.77
CA VAL A 53 -4.69 1.82 4.17
C VAL A 53 -5.63 3.00 4.29
N ARG A 54 -6.39 3.07 5.38
CA ARG A 54 -7.24 4.22 5.67
C ARG A 54 -6.35 5.39 6.12
N VAL A 55 -6.59 6.60 5.60
CA VAL A 55 -5.80 7.80 5.94
C VAL A 55 -6.06 8.28 7.38
N GLU A 56 -7.19 7.89 7.96
CA GLU A 56 -7.56 8.20 9.34
C GLU A 56 -7.00 7.13 10.29
N GLY A 57 -6.06 7.50 11.17
CA GLY A 57 -5.45 6.63 12.18
C GLY A 57 -3.91 6.63 12.16
N HIS A 58 -3.28 6.02 13.17
CA HIS A 58 -1.83 5.84 13.21
C HIS A 58 -1.42 4.60 12.38
N TRP A 59 -1.31 4.78 11.07
CA TRP A 59 -1.03 3.71 10.11
C TRP A 59 0.32 3.01 10.31
N ASP A 60 1.30 3.68 10.92
CA ASP A 60 2.60 3.09 11.29
C ASP A 60 2.46 1.83 12.17
N TYR A 61 1.39 1.73 12.96
CA TYR A 61 1.12 0.54 13.78
C TYR A 61 0.50 -0.60 12.99
N SER A 62 -0.29 -0.31 11.96
CA SER A 62 -0.97 -1.33 11.15
C SER A 62 -0.04 -2.09 10.20
N LEU A 63 1.15 -1.56 9.94
CA LEU A 63 2.16 -2.21 9.09
C LEU A 63 3.25 -2.95 9.89
N ARG A 64 3.25 -2.83 11.22
CA ARG A 64 4.23 -3.47 12.13
C ARG A 64 3.77 -4.82 12.69
N TYR A 65 2.51 -5.21 12.45
CA TYR A 65 1.92 -6.50 12.83
C TYR A 65 1.55 -7.28 11.57
#